data_AF-A0A924KIY2-F1
#
_entry.id   AF-A0A924KIY2-F1
#
_cell.length_a   1.000
_cell.length_b   1.000
_cell.length_c   1.000
_cell.angle_alpha   90.00
_cell.angle_beta   90.00
_cell.angle_gamma   90.00
#
_symmetry.space_group_name_H-M   'P 1'
#
loop_
_entity.id
_entity.type
_entity.pdbx_description
1 polymer ?
#
loop_
_entity_poly.entity_id
_entity_poly.type
_entity_poly.pdbx_seq_one_letter_code
_entity_poly.pdbx_strand_id
1 'polypeptide(L)' 'RDKIYKTVARQMHGTVPCWLCGSHVEPEDATLEHIQPLSEGGSSHQDNLAISHDRCNHNRHAKVALMPEPTHDEPIGHG' A
#
# COMPACT_ATOMS: atom_id res chain seq x y z
N ARG A 1 -5.97 -8.64 -6.02
CA ARG A 1 -5.82 -7.52 -6.98
C ARG A 1 -7.11 -7.25 -7.75
N ASP A 2 -7.55 -8.14 -8.66
CA ASP A 2 -8.68 -7.87 -9.56
C ASP A 2 -10.00 -7.47 -8.87
N LYS A 3 -10.31 -8.10 -7.74
CA LYS A 3 -11.51 -7.74 -6.95
C LYS A 3 -11.45 -6.28 -6.50
N ILE A 4 -10.32 -5.86 -5.93
CA ILE A 4 -10.12 -4.49 -5.44
C ILE A 4 -10.15 -3.50 -6.61
N TYR A 5 -9.44 -3.81 -7.70
CA TYR A 5 -9.44 -2.96 -8.90
C TYR A 5 -10.86 -2.76 -9.43
N LYS A 6 -11.65 -3.83 -9.58
CA LYS A 6 -13.04 -3.75 -10.04
C LYS A 6 -13.93 -2.99 -9.08
N THR A 7 -13.74 -3.14 -7.76
CA THR A 7 -14.48 -2.38 -6.75
C THR A 7 -14.19 -0.89 -6.86
N VAL A 8 -12.92 -0.50 -6.92
CA VAL A 8 -12.51 0.92 -7.03
C VAL A 8 -12.99 1.50 -8.36
N ALA A 9 -12.79 0.77 -9.47
CA ALA A 9 -13.27 1.20 -10.79
C ALA A 9 -14.79 1.42 -10.76
N ARG A 10 -15.56 0.53 -10.13
CA ARG A 10 -17.01 0.70 -10.00
C ARG A 10 -17.39 1.93 -9.17
N GLN A 11 -16.66 2.22 -8.10
CA GLN A 11 -16.91 3.38 -7.24
C GLN A 11 -16.52 4.71 -7.90
N MET A 12 -15.47 4.70 -8.72
CA MET A 12 -14.85 5.87 -9.34
C MET A 12 -15.18 5.99 -10.84
N HIS A 13 -16.37 5.52 -11.24
CA HIS A 13 -16.90 5.65 -12.60
C HIS A 13 -16.00 5.10 -13.72
N GLY A 14 -15.31 3.99 -13.45
CA GLY A 14 -14.41 3.30 -14.37
C GLY A 14 -12.94 3.71 -14.23
N THR A 15 -12.64 4.74 -13.44
CA THR A 15 -11.26 5.23 -13.25
C THR A 15 -10.69 4.70 -11.95
N VAL A 16 -9.53 4.05 -11.96
CA VAL A 16 -8.83 3.65 -10.73
C VAL A 16 -7.69 4.63 -10.46
N PRO A 17 -7.76 5.49 -9.42
CA PRO A 17 -6.69 6.41 -9.10
C PRO A 17 -5.56 5.68 -8.35
N CYS A 18 -4.32 5.98 -8.72
CA CYS A 18 -3.13 5.51 -8.01
C CYS A 18 -3.07 6.15 -6.63
N TRP A 19 -2.86 5.36 -5.59
CA TRP A 19 -2.75 5.88 -4.22
C TRP A 19 -1.54 6.80 -4.02
N LEU A 20 -0.47 6.61 -4.80
CA LEU A 20 0.77 7.38 -4.67
C LEU A 20 0.78 8.68 -5.47
N CYS A 21 0.25 8.67 -6.69
CA CYS A 21 0.31 9.84 -7.60
C CYS A 21 -1.06 10.39 -8.00
N GLY A 22 -2.16 9.72 -7.66
CA GLY A 22 -3.54 10.11 -8.00
C GLY A 22 -3.94 9.88 -9.46
N SER A 23 -3.01 9.54 -10.35
CA SER A 23 -3.30 9.32 -11.78
C SER A 23 -3.98 7.99 -12.04
N HIS A 24 -4.69 7.87 -13.17
CA HIS A 24 -5.36 6.63 -13.53
C HIS A 24 -4.35 5.47 -13.71
N VAL A 25 -4.66 4.33 -13.10
CA VAL A 25 -3.92 3.08 -13.20
C VAL A 25 -4.65 2.14 -14.13
N GLU A 26 -3.97 1.65 -15.16
CA GLU A 26 -4.52 0.65 -16.06
C GLU A 26 -4.61 -0.72 -15.36
N PRO A 27 -5.55 -1.60 -15.76
CA PRO A 27 -5.70 -2.93 -15.17
C PRO A 27 -4.45 -3.79 -15.31
N GLU A 28 -3.58 -3.49 -16.28
CA GLU A 28 -2.34 -4.20 -16.57
C GLU A 28 -1.23 -3.78 -15.60
N ASP A 29 -1.14 -2.48 -15.32
CA ASP A 29 -0.13 -1.84 -14.47
C ASP A 29 -0.55 -1.72 -12.98
N ALA A 30 -1.79 -2.11 -12.66
CA ALA A 30 -2.27 -2.05 -11.28
C ALA A 30 -1.50 -3.00 -10.37
N THR A 31 -0.92 -2.50 -9.29
CA THR A 31 -0.40 -3.32 -8.19
C THR A 31 -1.30 -3.20 -6.98
N LEU A 32 -1.33 -4.26 -6.17
CA LEU A 32 -2.07 -4.28 -4.92
C LEU A 32 -1.07 -4.21 -3.78
N GLU A 33 -1.09 -3.13 -3.01
CA GLU A 33 -0.17 -2.91 -1.89
C GLU A 33 -0.94 -2.68 -0.58
N HIS A 34 -0.26 -2.95 0.54
CA HIS A 34 -0.78 -2.59 1.85
C HIS A 34 -0.48 -1.11 2.13
N ILE A 35 -1.49 -0.38 2.62
CA ILE A 35 -1.34 1.01 3.07
C ILE A 35 -0.41 1.01 4.28
N GLN A 36 -0.80 0.28 5.34
CA GLN A 36 0.03 0.01 6.50
C GLN A 36 0.67 -1.40 6.40
N PRO A 37 1.99 -1.53 6.58
CA PRO A 37 2.66 -2.83 6.62
C PRO A 37 2.09 -3.75 7.69
N LEU A 38 2.10 -5.06 7.44
CA LEU A 38 1.67 -6.05 8.45
C LEU A 38 2.55 -6.02 9.71
N SER A 39 3.83 -5.64 9.58
CA SER A 39 4.78 -5.52 10.71
C SER A 39 4.37 -4.42 11.70
N GLU A 40 3.77 -3.34 11.20
CA GLU A 40 3.33 -2.20 12.01
C GLU A 40 1.88 -2.36 12.51
N GLY A 41 1.27 -3.54 12.35
CA GLY A 41 -0.13 -3.80 12.72
C GLY A 41 -1.15 -3.58 11.61
N GLY A 42 -0.71 -3.42 10.36
CA GLY A 42 -1.58 -3.45 9.19
C GLY A 42 -2.28 -4.80 9.02
N SER A 43 -3.40 -4.81 8.29
CA SER A 43 -4.16 -6.03 8.00
C SER A 43 -4.27 -6.31 6.50
N SER A 44 -4.60 -7.53 6.13
CA SER A 44 -4.89 -7.89 4.73
C SER A 44 -6.35 -7.63 4.33
N HIS A 45 -7.10 -6.87 5.13
CA HIS A 45 -8.46 -6.45 4.81
C HIS A 45 -8.46 -5.45 3.66
N GLN A 46 -9.55 -5.42 2.90
CA GLN A 46 -9.70 -4.53 1.73
C GLN A 46 -9.48 -3.06 2.09
N ASP A 47 -9.80 -2.67 3.32
CA ASP A 47 -9.69 -1.30 3.82
C ASP A 47 -8.23 -0.86 4.03
N ASN A 48 -7.30 -1.81 4.19
CA ASN A 48 -5.86 -1.56 4.28
C ASN A 48 -5.13 -1.88 2.97
N LEU A 49 -5.87 -2.10 1.88
CA LEU A 49 -5.31 -2.37 0.56
C LEU A 49 -5.53 -1.18 -0.38
N ALA A 50 -4.49 -0.81 -1.11
CA ALA A 50 -4.51 0.26 -2.09
C ALA A 50 -4.07 -0.25 -3.48
N ILE A 51 -4.53 0.44 -4.52
CA ILE A 51 -4.06 0.24 -5.89
C ILE A 51 -3.08 1.36 -6.26
N SER A 52 -1.98 0.97 -6.90
CA SER A 52 -0.94 1.86 -7.41
C SER A 52 -0.44 1.36 -8.76
N HIS A 53 0.33 2.18 -9.49
CA HIS A 53 1.10 1.71 -10.64
C HIS A 53 2.26 0.82 -10.18
N ASP A 54 2.66 -0.16 -10.98
CA ASP A 54 3.83 -1.02 -10.69
C ASP A 54 5.08 -0.18 -10.46
N ARG A 55 5.31 0.83 -11.31
CA ARG A 55 6.43 1.76 -11.16
C ARG A 55 6.35 2.60 -9.88
N CYS A 56 5.17 3.06 -9.50
CA CYS A 56 4.98 3.85 -8.28
C CYS A 56 5.24 3.00 -7.04
N ASN A 57 4.68 1.78 -7.01
CA ASN A 57 4.90 0.82 -5.95
C ASN A 57 6.39 0.47 -5.81
N HIS A 58 7.06 0.15 -6.92
CA HIS A 58 8.49 -0.17 -6.93
C HIS A 58 9.35 0.97 -6.36
N ASN A 59 9.09 2.22 -6.77
CA ASN A 59 9.81 3.39 -6.27
C ASN A 59 9.55 3.66 -4.78
N ARG A 60 8.33 3.39 -4.28
CA ARG A 60 8.00 3.48 -2.85
C ARG A 60 8.85 2.51 -2.04
N HIS A 61 8.87 1.23 -2.43
CA HIS A 61 9.65 0.20 -1.74
C HIS A 61 11.16 0.50 -1.75
N ALA A 62 11.68 1.04 -2.86
CA ALA A 62 13.08 1.47 -2.93
C ALA A 62 13.42 2.60 -1.93
N LYS A 63 12.47 3.52 -1.65
CA LYS A 63 12.64 4.57 -0.64
C LYS A 63 12.50 4.05 0.79
N VAL A 64 11.57 3.14 1.04
CA VAL A 64 11.33 2.57 2.38
C VAL A 64 12.52 1.70 2.83
N ALA A 65 13.21 1.02 1.92
CA ALA A 65 14.39 0.21 2.24
C ALA A 65 15.60 1.02 2.78
N LEU A 66 15.60 2.35 2.66
CA LEU A 66 16.67 3.21 3.18
C LEU A 66 16.37 3.77 4.58
N MET A 67 15.22 3.44 5.17
CA MET A 67 14.88 3.79 6.54
C MET A 67 14.70 2.49 7.34
N PRO A 68 15.72 2.04 8.10
CA PRO A 68 15.49 0.94 9.04
C PRO A 68 14.46 1.39 10.08
N GLU A 69 13.53 0.49 10.39
CA GLU A 69 12.44 0.67 11.36
C GLU A 69 12.99 1.16 12.71
N PRO A 70 12.31 2.08 13.42
CA PRO A 70 12.61 2.32 14.83
C PRO A 70 12.26 1.05 15.61
N THR A 71 13.28 0.30 16.01
CA THR A 71 13.15 -0.80 16.96
C THR A 71 12.60 -0.24 18.27
N HIS A 72 11.29 -0.32 18.49
CA HIS A 72 10.71 -0.24 19.83
C HIS A 72 10.93 -1.58 20.54
N ASP A 73 12.19 -1.86 20.86
CA ASP A 73 12.55 -2.80 21.92
C ASP A 73 13.00 -1.93 23.11
N GLU A 74 12.03 -1.53 23.94
CA GLU A 74 12.33 -0.94 25.24
C GLU A 74 12.16 -2.05 26.28
N PRO A 75 13.24 -2.54 26.92
CA PRO A 75 13.12 -3.51 27.99
C PRO A 75 12.55 -2.83 29.24
N ILE A 76 11.52 -3.46 29.82
CA ILE A 76 10.92 -3.12 31.11
C ILE A 76 12.02 -3.07 32.17
N GLY A 77 12.44 -1.85 32.53
CA GLY A 77 13.31 -1.58 33.66
C GLY A 77 12.57 -1.84 34.96
N HIS A 78 12.85 -2.99 35.59
CA HIS A 78 12.56 -3.21 37.00
C HIS A 78 13.57 -2.42 37.84
N GLY A 79 13.07 -1.57 38.74
CA GLY A 79 13.84 -0.87 39.77
C GLY A 79 12.98 -0.63 40.99
#